data_AF-A0A8K0CT61-F1
#
_entry.id   AF-A0A8K0CT61-F1
#
_cell.length_a   1.000
_cell.length_b   1.000
_cell.length_c   1.000
_cell.angle_alpha   90.00
_cell.angle_beta   90.00
_cell.angle_gamma   90.00
#
_symmetry.space_group_name_H-M   'P 1'
#
loop_
_entity.id
_entity.type
_entity.pdbx_description
1 polymer ?
#
loop_
_entity_poly.entity_id
_entity_poly.type
_entity_poly.pdbx_seq_one_letter_code
_entity_poly.pdbx_strand_id
1 'polypeptide(L)'
;HNFLSIAHKCLITGHTQNEGDSMHSCIEREKNGVLRSGPKYLPCQWIPVIRLAKKNGKPFIVQELDTSDVYDLKQLSEDLGNNLVETLQKRRSYGIK
;
A
#
# COMPACT_ATOMS: atom_id res chain seq x y z
N HIS A 1 -9.23 32.16 -29.98
CA HIS A 1 -9.45 31.60 -28.63
C HIS A 1 -9.51 30.09 -28.76
N ASN A 2 -8.49 29.37 -28.28
CA ASN A 2 -8.45 27.90 -28.33
C ASN A 2 -8.65 27.39 -26.89
N PHE A 3 -9.80 26.77 -26.63
CA PHE A 3 -10.13 26.27 -25.30
C PHE A 3 -9.75 24.78 -25.23
N LEU A 4 -8.62 24.49 -24.57
CA LEU A 4 -8.21 23.12 -24.27
C LEU A 4 -9.09 22.59 -23.12
N SER A 5 -10.16 21.90 -23.48
CA SER A 5 -11.00 21.14 -22.55
C SER A 5 -10.25 19.88 -22.10
N ILE A 6 -9.88 19.82 -20.82
CA ILE A 6 -9.36 18.60 -20.19
C ILE A 6 -10.56 17.80 -19.70
N ALA A 7 -10.95 16.76 -20.43
CA ALA A 7 -11.96 15.81 -20.00
C ALA A 7 -11.30 14.68 -19.20
N HIS A 8 -11.60 14.59 -17.90
CA HIS A 8 -11.25 13.41 -17.10
C HIS A 8 -12.10 12.24 -17.57
N LYS A 9 -11.51 11.37 -18.41
CA LYS A 9 -12.15 10.13 -18.85
C LYS A 9 -12.14 9.16 -17.66
N CYS A 10 -13.19 9.17 -16.85
CA CYS A 10 -13.37 8.18 -15.81
C CYS A 10 -13.57 6.79 -16.45
N LEU A 11 -12.98 5.79 -15.82
CA LEU A 11 -13.02 4.40 -16.28
C LEU A 11 -14.47 3.92 -16.34
N ILE A 12 -14.87 3.40 -17.50
CA ILE A 12 -16.18 2.83 -17.77
C ILE A 12 -16.38 1.57 -16.92
N THR A 13 -17.48 1.52 -16.18
CA THR A 13 -17.85 0.36 -15.36
C THR A 13 -18.02 -0.88 -16.25
N GLY A 14 -17.33 -1.97 -15.92
CA GLY A 14 -17.41 -3.25 -16.66
C GLY A 14 -16.09 -3.77 -17.26
N HIS A 15 -14.99 -3.01 -17.18
CA HIS A 15 -13.64 -3.47 -17.53
C HIS A 15 -12.74 -3.69 -16.31
N THR A 16 -13.32 -3.72 -15.12
CA THR A 16 -12.62 -3.89 -13.86
C THR A 16 -12.33 -5.37 -13.62
N GLN A 17 -11.59 -6.01 -14.53
CA GLN A 17 -10.82 -7.21 -14.18
C GLN A 17 -9.59 -6.72 -13.40
N ASN A 18 -9.84 -6.09 -12.24
CA ASN A 18 -8.76 -5.61 -11.40
C ASN A 18 -8.13 -6.85 -10.77
N GLU A 19 -6.91 -7.14 -11.21
CA GLU A 19 -6.16 -8.31 -10.75
C GLU A 19 -6.02 -8.34 -9.23
N GLY A 20 -6.01 -7.16 -8.60
CA GLY A 20 -6.04 -6.99 -7.14
C GLY A 20 -7.31 -7.56 -6.49
N ASP A 21 -8.50 -7.29 -7.04
CA ASP A 21 -9.76 -7.84 -6.51
C ASP A 21 -9.84 -9.36 -6.66
N SER A 22 -9.29 -9.88 -7.76
CA SER A 22 -9.18 -11.32 -7.99
C SER A 22 -8.24 -11.99 -6.98
N MET A 23 -7.09 -11.37 -6.69
CA MET A 23 -6.14 -11.83 -5.68
C MET A 23 -6.79 -11.83 -4.29
N HIS A 24 -7.44 -10.74 -3.90
CA HIS A 24 -8.12 -10.59 -2.62
C HIS A 24 -9.17 -11.69 -2.41
N SER A 25 -10.03 -11.90 -3.41
CA SER A 25 -11.09 -12.93 -3.37
C SER A 25 -10.53 -14.35 -3.21
N CYS A 26 -9.43 -14.67 -3.89
CA CYS A 26 -8.79 -15.99 -3.77
C CYS A 26 -8.21 -16.23 -2.37
N ILE A 27 -7.51 -15.22 -1.83
CA ILE A 27 -6.90 -15.30 -0.50
C ILE A 27 -7.97 -15.41 0.57
N GLU A 28 -9.05 -14.62 0.47
CA GLU A 28 -10.14 -14.64 1.45
C GLU A 28 -10.84 -16.01 1.48
N ARG A 29 -11.07 -16.62 0.32
CA ARG A 29 -11.66 -17.95 0.24
C ARG A 29 -10.79 -19.00 0.94
N GLU A 30 -9.49 -19.03 0.67
CA GLU A 30 -8.60 -19.98 1.34
C GLU A 30 -8.44 -19.69 2.83
N LYS A 31 -8.36 -18.41 3.22
CA LYS A 31 -8.39 -18.00 4.63
C LYS A 31 -9.57 -18.61 5.35
N ASN A 32 -10.77 -18.46 4.79
CA ASN A 32 -12.00 -18.98 5.39
C ASN A 32 -12.00 -20.51 5.44
N GLY A 33 -11.44 -21.19 4.44
CA GLY A 33 -11.25 -22.64 4.47
C GLY A 33 -10.31 -23.10 5.58
N VAL A 34 -9.15 -22.47 5.71
CA VAL A 34 -8.13 -22.82 6.72
C VAL A 34 -8.62 -22.55 8.14
N LEU A 35 -9.33 -21.44 8.36
CA LEU A 35 -9.87 -21.08 9.67
C LEU A 35 -10.94 -22.06 10.17
N ARG A 36 -11.63 -22.78 9.27
CA ARG A 36 -12.55 -23.87 9.67
C ARG A 36 -11.81 -25.06 10.30
N SER A 37 -10.57 -25.29 9.91
CA SER A 37 -9.72 -26.36 10.49
C SER A 37 -9.01 -25.93 11.77
N GLY A 38 -8.94 -24.62 12.04
CA GLY A 38 -8.40 -24.08 13.27
C GLY A 38 -7.82 -22.67 13.11
N PRO A 39 -7.69 -21.91 14.22
CA PRO A 39 -7.16 -20.55 14.20
C PRO A 39 -5.66 -20.51 13.83
N LYS A 40 -5.25 -19.40 13.21
CA LYS A 40 -3.84 -19.05 12.97
C LYS A 40 -3.48 -17.85 13.82
N TYR A 41 -2.40 -17.95 14.58
CA TYR A 41 -2.01 -16.98 15.60
C TYR A 41 -0.79 -16.16 15.19
N LEU A 42 0.03 -16.67 14.28
CA LEU A 42 1.26 -16.02 13.85
C LEU A 42 1.17 -15.57 12.38
N PRO A 43 1.70 -14.37 12.03
CA PRO A 43 1.76 -13.90 10.65
C PRO A 43 2.43 -14.89 9.69
N CYS A 44 3.50 -15.54 10.12
CA CYS A 44 4.23 -16.51 9.30
C CYS A 44 3.38 -17.74 8.88
N GLN A 45 2.33 -18.07 9.64
CA GLN A 45 1.43 -19.17 9.30
C GLN A 45 0.55 -18.86 8.08
N TRP A 46 0.42 -17.58 7.71
CA TRP A 46 -0.39 -17.14 6.58
C TRP A 46 0.35 -17.21 5.24
N ILE A 47 1.67 -17.18 5.25
CA ILE A 47 2.50 -17.26 4.03
C ILE A 47 2.12 -18.46 3.15
N PRO A 48 2.07 -19.71 3.67
CA PRO A 48 1.67 -20.84 2.84
C PRO A 48 0.22 -20.73 2.36
N VAL A 49 -0.69 -20.16 3.17
CA VAL A 49 -2.10 -19.96 2.80
C VAL A 49 -2.22 -18.99 1.62
N ILE A 50 -1.49 -17.87 1.68
CA ILE A 50 -1.50 -16.85 0.63
C ILE A 50 -0.83 -17.41 -0.62
N ARG A 51 0.35 -18.03 -0.53
CA ARG A 51 1.05 -18.61 -1.70
C ARG A 51 0.17 -19.59 -2.48
N LEU A 52 -0.57 -20.44 -1.75
CA LEU A 52 -1.43 -21.49 -2.32
C LEU A 52 -2.88 -21.04 -2.58
N ALA A 53 -3.20 -19.75 -2.36
CA ALA A 53 -4.53 -19.21 -2.58
C ALA A 53 -5.01 -19.32 -4.03
N LYS A 54 -4.06 -19.23 -4.97
CA LYS A 54 -4.32 -19.35 -6.39
C LYS A 54 -4.35 -20.83 -6.78
N LYS A 55 -5.56 -21.36 -7.03
CA LYS A 55 -5.78 -22.76 -7.43
C LYS A 55 -5.34 -23.07 -8.86
N ASN A 56 -5.43 -22.09 -9.76
CA ASN A 56 -5.13 -22.24 -11.18
C ASN A 56 -4.00 -21.30 -11.60
N GLY A 57 -2.97 -21.83 -12.25
CA GLY A 57 -1.81 -21.06 -12.72
C GLY A 57 -0.67 -21.00 -11.70
N LYS A 58 0.19 -19.99 -11.83
CA LYS A 58 1.37 -19.84 -10.96
C LYS A 58 0.94 -19.37 -9.56
N PRO A 59 1.49 -19.98 -8.47
CA PRO A 59 1.29 -19.52 -7.10
C PRO A 59 1.66 -18.05 -6.91
N PHE A 60 1.10 -17.42 -5.88
CA PHE A 60 1.50 -16.05 -5.53
C PHE A 60 2.93 -16.02 -5.00
N ILE A 61 3.69 -15.01 -5.41
CA ILE A 61 4.98 -14.67 -4.81
C ILE A 61 4.64 -13.83 -3.58
N VAL A 62 4.98 -14.33 -2.41
CA VAL A 62 4.77 -13.65 -1.14
C VAL A 62 6.12 -13.24 -0.60
N GLN A 63 6.29 -11.93 -0.42
CA GLN A 63 7.48 -11.35 0.19
C GLN A 63 7.10 -10.94 1.62
N GLU A 64 7.80 -11.50 2.59
CA GLU A 64 7.68 -11.09 3.98
C GLU A 64 8.35 -9.73 4.16
N LEU A 65 7.71 -8.86 4.92
CA LEU A 65 8.23 -7.54 5.27
C LEU A 65 8.33 -7.47 6.79
N ASP A 66 9.42 -6.92 7.27
CA ASP A 66 9.61 -6.56 8.67
C ASP A 66 9.24 -5.09 8.90
N THR A 67 9.09 -4.71 10.18
CA THR A 67 8.97 -3.29 10.56
C THR A 67 10.09 -2.43 10.02
N SER A 68 11.28 -3.00 9.84
CA SER A 68 12.45 -2.32 9.27
C SER A 68 12.28 -1.95 7.79
N ASP A 69 11.40 -2.64 7.06
CA ASP A 69 11.10 -2.37 5.64
C ASP A 69 10.05 -1.27 5.46
N VAL A 70 9.36 -0.88 6.54
CA VAL A 70 8.32 0.14 6.53
C VAL A 70 8.89 1.47 7.01
N TYR A 71 8.68 2.52 6.23
CA TYR A 71 9.17 3.84 6.57
C TYR A 71 8.45 4.41 7.79
N ASP A 72 9.20 4.92 8.77
CA ASP A 72 8.62 5.58 9.94
C ASP A 72 8.15 6.99 9.56
N LEU A 73 6.84 7.10 9.30
CA LEU A 73 6.21 8.36 8.94
C LEU A 73 6.21 9.38 10.08
N LYS A 74 6.34 8.96 11.34
CA LYS A 74 6.45 9.88 12.48
C LYS A 74 7.83 10.54 12.47
N GLN A 75 8.88 9.72 12.39
CA GLN A 75 10.24 10.21 12.22
C GLN A 75 10.36 11.12 11.01
N LEU A 76 9.76 10.73 9.88
CA LEU A 76 9.69 11.58 8.68
C LEU A 76 9.05 12.94 8.97
N SER A 77 7.93 12.94 9.68
CA SER A 77 7.18 14.17 9.97
C SER A 77 7.94 15.11 10.88
N GLU A 78 8.72 14.57 11.83
CA GLU A 78 9.59 15.33 12.72
C GLU A 78 10.78 15.91 11.95
N ASP A 79 11.42 15.09 11.12
CA ASP A 79 12.53 15.52 10.27
C ASP A 79 12.09 16.61 9.28
N LEU A 80 10.93 16.45 8.62
CA LEU A 80 10.36 17.44 7.73
C LEU A 80 9.95 18.72 8.47
N GLY A 81 9.33 18.60 9.65
CA GLY A 81 8.91 19.72 10.48
C GLY A 81 10.07 20.58 10.95
N ASN A 82 11.16 19.95 11.38
CA ASN A 82 12.38 20.65 11.81
C ASN A 82 13.04 21.40 10.64
N ASN A 83 13.10 20.79 9.46
CA ASN A 83 13.66 21.43 8.26
C ASN A 83 12.83 22.65 7.79
N LEU A 84 11.50 22.63 7.96
CA LEU A 84 10.63 23.77 7.65
C LEU A 84 10.85 24.94 8.63
N VAL A 85 11.01 24.63 9.92
CA VAL A 85 11.26 25.65 10.96
C VAL A 85 12.63 26.27 10.79
N GLU A 86 13.66 25.48 10.51
CA GLU A 86 15.02 25.98 10.30
C GLU A 86 15.12 26.88 9.07
N THR A 87 14.44 26.55 7.98
CA THR A 87 14.37 27.42 6.77
C THR A 87 13.59 28.72 7.02
N LEU A 88 12.53 28.71 7.82
CA LEU A 88 11.80 29.92 8.21
C LEU A 88 12.63 30.81 9.16
N GLN A 89 13.39 30.22 10.09
CA GLN A 89 14.30 30.94 10.98
C GLN A 89 15.50 31.52 10.23
N LYS A 90 16.12 30.76 9.31
CA LYS A 90 17.16 31.28 8.41
C LYS A 90 16.64 32.44 7.57
N ARG A 91 15.43 32.34 6.99
CA ARG A 91 14.83 33.44 6.21
C ARG A 91 14.52 34.68 7.05
N ARG A 92 14.12 34.53 8.32
CA ARG A 92 13.94 35.66 9.25
C ARG A 92 15.27 36.30 9.66
N SER A 93 16.33 35.51 9.86
CA SER A 93 17.64 36.04 10.27
C SER A 93 18.41 36.75 9.15
N TYR A 94 18.18 36.37 7.89
CA TYR A 94 18.75 37.06 6.71
C TYR A 94 17.87 38.22 6.20
N GLY A 95 16.75 38.51 6.87
CA GLY A 95 15.82 39.57 6.52
C GLY A 95 15.93 40.81 7.41
N ILE A 96 17.15 41.31 7.66
CA ILE A 96 17.39 42.72 8.01
C ILE A 96 18.68 43.18 7.32
N LYS A 97 18.53 43.75 6.13
CA LYS A 97 18.98 45.09 5.73
C LYS A 97 18.29 45.47 4.42
#